data_AF-A0A949EJM4-F1
#
_entry.id   AF-A0A949EJM4-F1
#
_cell.length_a   1.000
_cell.length_b   1.000
_cell.length_c   1.000
_cell.angle_alpha   90.00
_cell.angle_beta   90.00
_cell.angle_gamma   90.00
#
_symmetry.space_group_name_H-M   'P 1'
#
loop_
_entity.id
_entity.type
_entity.pdbx_description
1 polymer ?
#
loop_
_entity_poly.entity_id
_entity_poly.type
_entity_poly.pdbx_seq_one_letter_code
_entity_poly.pdbx_strand_id
1 'polypeptide(L)'
;MVSKKCFSKKWIDEKRVEFGPFDPVLLEKCIYAFELLSKLAQTKLPFVFKGGTSLILLQRTIRRFSTDIDISMPMPQIEYEPFLKEIGKQFPFTGFAVDDRGFQGLPERAHFKFSYHSVISKRTDFVLLDVLLEKNLYPRTRKQQITTPFIETEISVSVKVPTLEGLLGDKLTAFAPNTIGVPYSENKSMQIIKQLFDIGELFLVAEDLNEVRKAYNAIFEAENGYHGNKFEINQTLSDTIETSIKLSGINLKGFVSDRFTDLLRDGISKITSHLINTRFRLDEAKIAASGAGLLAALIKKGDSPESISTFRFENKDLKKIPSLKLPKRLGHLEKIKNLVPEAFHNWWSAGEYGQID
;
A
#
# COMPACT_ATOMS: atom_id res chain seq x y z
N MET A 1 -21.41 10.81 5.56
CA MET A 1 -20.84 12.14 5.85
C MET A 1 -20.20 12.10 7.22
N VAL A 2 -18.98 12.63 7.33
CA VAL A 2 -18.24 12.70 8.58
C VAL A 2 -18.85 13.78 9.48
N SER A 3 -19.01 13.48 10.77
CA SER A 3 -19.62 14.42 11.70
C SER A 3 -18.76 15.67 11.87
N LYS A 4 -19.42 16.84 11.98
CA LYS A 4 -18.73 18.13 12.12
C LYS A 4 -17.74 18.17 13.29
N LYS A 5 -18.02 17.45 14.38
CA LYS A 5 -17.13 17.41 15.55
C LYS A 5 -15.75 16.82 15.22
N CYS A 6 -15.67 15.95 14.21
CA CYS A 6 -14.42 15.28 13.81
C CYS A 6 -13.37 16.25 13.27
N PHE A 7 -13.79 17.42 12.75
CA PHE A 7 -12.89 18.46 12.25
C PHE A 7 -12.39 19.42 13.33
N SER A 8 -12.67 19.14 14.61
CA SER A 8 -12.24 19.98 15.72
C SER A 8 -10.90 19.51 16.30
N LYS A 9 -10.11 20.46 16.81
CA LYS A 9 -8.85 20.13 17.52
C LYS A 9 -9.11 19.20 18.71
N LYS A 10 -10.21 19.44 19.43
CA LYS A 10 -10.63 18.62 20.58
C LYS A 10 -10.77 17.15 20.19
N TRP A 11 -11.47 16.86 19.09
CA TRP A 11 -11.64 15.49 18.60
C TRP A 11 -10.32 14.82 18.22
N ILE A 12 -9.45 15.54 17.50
CA ILE A 12 -8.13 15.01 17.08
C ILE A 12 -7.27 14.71 18.31
N ASP A 13 -7.28 15.59 19.32
CA ASP A 13 -6.57 15.36 20.59
C ASP A 13 -7.12 14.15 21.35
N GLU A 14 -8.45 13.98 21.41
CA GLU A 14 -9.10 12.81 22.02
C GLU A 14 -8.67 11.51 21.33
N LYS A 15 -8.71 11.46 19.99
CA LYS A 15 -8.26 10.29 19.23
C LYS A 15 -6.77 10.03 19.36
N ARG A 16 -5.96 11.06 19.58
CA ARG A 16 -4.53 10.92 19.87
C ARG A 16 -4.25 10.21 21.19
N VAL A 17 -5.07 10.47 22.21
CA VAL A 17 -4.98 9.73 23.47
C VAL A 17 -5.43 8.27 23.28
N GLU A 18 -6.46 8.03 22.47
CA GLU A 18 -7.05 6.70 22.25
C GLU A 18 -6.13 5.74 21.45
N PHE A 19 -5.57 6.17 20.31
CA PHE A 19 -4.82 5.28 19.43
C PHE A 19 -3.31 5.23 19.72
N GLY A 20 -2.80 6.12 20.58
CA GLY A 20 -1.38 6.19 20.93
C GLY A 20 -0.59 7.19 20.07
N PRO A 21 0.75 7.08 20.04
CA PRO A 21 1.60 8.09 19.40
C PRO A 21 1.48 8.05 17.87
N PHE A 22 1.14 9.19 17.28
CA PHE A 22 1.17 9.48 15.85
C PHE A 22 1.20 11.00 15.60
N ASP A 23 1.41 11.42 14.35
CA ASP A 23 1.36 12.82 13.93
C ASP A 23 -0.11 13.31 13.80
N PRO A 24 -0.57 14.26 14.65
CA PRO A 24 -1.95 14.75 14.60
C PRO A 24 -2.29 15.46 13.27
N VAL A 25 -1.32 15.99 12.54
CA VAL A 25 -1.55 16.62 11.22
C VAL A 25 -1.95 15.55 10.20
N LEU A 26 -1.36 14.35 10.27
CA LEU A 26 -1.73 13.24 9.39
C LEU A 26 -3.13 12.71 9.71
N LEU A 27 -3.49 12.59 10.99
CA LEU A 27 -4.85 12.22 11.37
C LEU A 27 -5.86 13.24 10.84
N GLU A 28 -5.62 14.53 11.08
CA GLU A 28 -6.47 15.60 10.56
C GLU A 28 -6.67 15.43 9.06
N LYS A 29 -5.59 15.39 8.27
CA LYS A 29 -5.66 15.24 6.82
C LYS A 29 -6.41 13.99 6.38
N CYS A 30 -6.26 12.87 7.12
CA CYS A 30 -6.99 11.64 6.88
C CYS A 30 -8.52 11.80 7.11
N ILE A 31 -8.93 12.53 8.14
CA ILE A 31 -10.36 12.87 8.39
C ILE A 31 -10.92 13.67 7.21
N TYR A 32 -10.19 14.68 6.72
CA TYR A 32 -10.60 15.45 5.54
C TYR A 32 -10.65 14.57 4.27
N ALA A 33 -9.72 13.63 4.11
CA ALA A 33 -9.73 12.69 2.99
C ALA A 33 -10.97 11.79 3.00
N PHE A 34 -11.39 11.30 4.16
CA PHE A 34 -12.63 10.51 4.28
C PHE A 34 -13.90 11.32 4.09
N GLU A 35 -13.90 12.60 4.40
CA GLU A 35 -15.02 13.48 4.05
C GLU A 35 -15.08 13.73 2.54
N LEU A 36 -13.94 13.94 1.88
CA LEU A 36 -13.87 14.02 0.42
C LEU A 36 -14.43 12.74 -0.22
N LEU A 37 -13.98 11.57 0.25
CA LEU A 37 -14.49 10.28 -0.20
C LEU A 37 -16.00 10.11 0.05
N SER A 38 -16.48 10.55 1.22
CA SER A 38 -17.90 10.51 1.57
C SER A 38 -18.75 11.37 0.65
N LYS A 39 -18.27 12.56 0.28
CA LYS A 39 -18.96 13.44 -0.67
C LYS A 39 -18.90 12.88 -2.10
N LEU A 40 -17.75 12.36 -2.53
CA LEU A 40 -17.59 11.70 -3.83
C LEU A 40 -18.55 10.53 -3.99
N ALA A 41 -18.64 9.64 -3.01
CA ALA A 41 -19.52 8.47 -3.07
C ALA A 41 -21.02 8.82 -3.19
N GLN A 42 -21.43 10.04 -2.83
CA GLN A 42 -22.80 10.52 -2.99
C GLN A 42 -23.11 11.05 -4.40
N THR A 43 -22.10 11.37 -5.20
CA THR A 43 -22.27 11.87 -6.59
C THR A 43 -22.75 10.80 -7.58
N LYS A 44 -22.76 9.53 -7.17
CA LYS A 44 -23.04 8.35 -8.03
C LYS A 44 -22.07 8.17 -9.20
N LEU A 45 -20.92 8.86 -9.20
CA LEU A 45 -19.86 8.64 -10.18
C LEU A 45 -19.35 7.19 -10.12
N PRO A 46 -19.05 6.55 -11.27
CA PRO A 46 -18.76 5.12 -11.34
C PRO A 46 -17.29 4.79 -11.02
N PHE A 47 -16.78 5.29 -9.90
CA PHE A 47 -15.37 5.11 -9.53
C PHE A 47 -15.12 3.90 -8.62
N VAL A 48 -13.87 3.43 -8.59
CA VAL A 48 -13.34 2.48 -7.60
C VAL A 48 -12.31 3.21 -6.74
N PHE A 49 -12.51 3.21 -5.42
CA PHE A 49 -11.55 3.76 -4.47
C PHE A 49 -10.44 2.75 -4.18
N LYS A 50 -9.20 3.11 -4.50
CA LYS A 50 -8.01 2.25 -4.41
C LYS A 50 -6.90 2.92 -3.60
N GLY A 51 -5.66 2.45 -3.76
CA GLY A 51 -4.48 3.04 -3.14
C GLY A 51 -4.35 2.76 -1.64
N GLY A 52 -3.38 3.41 -1.00
CA GLY A 52 -3.04 3.16 0.41
C GLY A 52 -4.14 3.55 1.39
N THR A 53 -4.93 4.57 1.08
CA THR A 53 -6.00 5.06 1.96
C THR A 53 -7.20 4.10 1.98
N SER A 54 -7.40 3.33 0.91
CA SER A 54 -8.43 2.29 0.90
C SER A 54 -8.19 1.19 1.94
N LEU A 55 -6.93 0.85 2.23
CA LEU A 55 -6.57 -0.17 3.25
C LEU A 55 -7.08 0.18 4.64
N ILE A 56 -7.14 1.47 4.97
CA ILE A 56 -7.65 1.96 6.25
C ILE A 56 -9.12 1.54 6.46
N LEU A 57 -9.92 1.42 5.39
CA LEU A 57 -11.31 0.95 5.46
C LEU A 57 -11.44 -0.58 5.53
N LEU A 58 -10.40 -1.33 5.18
CA LEU A 58 -10.46 -2.79 5.03
C LEU A 58 -9.80 -3.53 6.18
N GLN A 59 -8.91 -2.87 6.92
CA GLN A 59 -8.16 -3.46 8.01
C GLN A 59 -8.84 -3.22 9.36
N ARG A 60 -8.81 -4.24 10.24
CA ARG A 60 -9.34 -4.13 11.61
C ARG A 60 -8.48 -3.19 12.47
N THR A 61 -7.17 -3.20 12.25
CA THR A 61 -6.20 -2.39 12.96
C THR A 61 -5.47 -1.52 11.97
N ILE A 62 -5.46 -0.21 12.20
CA ILE A 62 -4.86 0.77 11.30
C ILE A 62 -3.45 1.05 11.83
N ARG A 63 -2.43 0.67 11.07
CA ARG A 63 -1.02 0.80 11.51
C ARG A 63 -0.24 1.91 10.85
N ARG A 64 -0.79 2.54 9.80
CA ARG A 64 -0.24 3.75 9.21
C ARG A 64 -1.32 4.63 8.61
N PHE A 65 -1.08 5.93 8.59
CA PHE A 65 -1.91 6.87 7.86
C PHE A 65 -1.55 6.89 6.37
N SER A 66 -2.57 7.22 5.58
CA SER A 66 -2.50 7.60 4.19
C SER A 66 -3.53 8.73 4.01
N THR A 67 -3.17 9.74 3.23
CA THR A 67 -3.84 11.05 3.26
C THR A 67 -4.35 11.50 1.91
N ASP A 68 -4.02 10.75 0.86
CA ASP A 68 -4.44 11.01 -0.52
C ASP A 68 -5.62 10.08 -0.89
N ILE A 69 -6.54 10.55 -1.74
CA ILE A 69 -7.62 9.74 -2.27
C ILE A 69 -7.26 9.32 -3.69
N ASP A 70 -7.02 8.03 -3.89
CA ASP A 70 -6.76 7.44 -5.21
C ASP A 70 -8.03 6.77 -5.74
N ILE A 71 -8.51 7.17 -6.91
CA ILE A 71 -9.65 6.52 -7.57
C ILE A 71 -9.33 6.14 -9.01
N SER A 72 -9.87 5.02 -9.48
CA SER A 72 -9.96 4.74 -10.92
C SER A 72 -11.39 4.99 -11.41
N MET A 73 -11.51 5.67 -12.54
CA MET A 73 -12.79 6.05 -13.10
C MET A 73 -12.70 6.09 -14.64
N PRO A 74 -13.55 5.34 -15.37
CA PRO A 74 -13.53 5.31 -16.83
C PRO A 74 -14.38 6.45 -17.41
N MET A 75 -14.13 7.69 -16.99
CA MET A 75 -14.90 8.88 -17.40
C MET A 75 -13.94 10.07 -17.57
N PRO A 76 -14.05 10.85 -18.66
CA PRO A 76 -13.15 11.98 -18.91
C PRO A 76 -13.35 13.12 -17.91
N GLN A 77 -12.29 13.90 -17.68
CA GLN A 77 -12.27 14.99 -16.69
C GLN A 77 -13.42 15.99 -16.80
N ILE A 78 -13.80 16.35 -18.01
CA ILE A 78 -14.86 17.33 -18.26
C ILE A 78 -16.21 16.92 -17.67
N GLU A 79 -16.48 15.62 -17.52
CA GLU A 79 -17.74 15.09 -17.02
C GLU A 79 -17.81 15.08 -15.49
N TYR A 80 -16.70 14.78 -14.81
CA TYR A 80 -16.70 14.66 -13.34
C TYR A 80 -16.20 15.92 -12.60
N GLU A 81 -15.38 16.76 -13.24
CA GLU A 81 -14.84 17.98 -12.61
C GLU A 81 -15.91 18.93 -12.05
N PRO A 82 -17.07 19.14 -12.70
CA PRO A 82 -18.15 19.95 -12.11
C PRO A 82 -18.60 19.45 -10.74
N PHE A 83 -18.69 18.13 -10.54
CA PHE A 83 -19.03 17.54 -9.24
C PHE A 83 -17.94 17.82 -8.21
N LEU A 84 -16.66 17.75 -8.60
CA LEU A 84 -15.53 18.07 -7.72
C LEU A 84 -15.55 19.54 -7.29
N LYS A 85 -15.84 20.47 -8.21
CA LYS A 85 -16.00 21.90 -7.91
C LYS A 85 -17.11 22.14 -6.89
N GLU A 86 -18.26 21.47 -7.05
CA GLU A 86 -19.36 21.57 -6.08
C GLU A 86 -18.99 21.01 -4.71
N ILE A 87 -18.24 19.90 -4.66
CA ILE A 87 -17.71 19.36 -3.41
C ILE A 87 -16.79 20.36 -2.70
N GLY A 88 -15.92 21.04 -3.44
CA GLY A 88 -14.98 22.02 -2.90
C GLY A 88 -15.62 23.26 -2.27
N LYS A 89 -16.88 23.56 -2.62
CA LYS A 89 -17.69 24.64 -2.02
C LYS A 89 -18.36 24.23 -0.71
N GLN A 90 -18.41 22.93 -0.40
CA GLN A 90 -19.09 22.41 0.77
C GLN A 90 -18.14 22.32 1.96
N PHE A 91 -18.67 22.62 3.15
CA PHE A 91 -17.98 22.33 4.40
C PHE A 91 -17.51 20.85 4.44
N PRO A 92 -16.27 20.56 4.90
CA PRO A 92 -15.32 21.44 5.57
C PRO A 92 -14.28 22.09 4.64
N PHE A 93 -14.44 21.96 3.32
CA PHE A 93 -13.52 22.51 2.35
C PHE A 93 -13.74 24.01 2.18
N THR A 94 -12.64 24.70 1.89
CA THR A 94 -12.60 26.14 1.63
C THR A 94 -12.16 26.46 0.20
N GLY A 95 -11.83 25.45 -0.59
CA GLY A 95 -11.46 25.62 -1.98
C GLY A 95 -11.22 24.31 -2.71
N PHE A 96 -11.26 24.42 -4.03
CA PHE A 96 -10.91 23.37 -4.98
C PHE A 96 -9.99 23.97 -6.04
N ALA A 97 -8.96 23.22 -6.42
CA ALA A 97 -8.07 23.58 -7.51
C ALA A 97 -7.64 22.33 -8.29
N VAL A 98 -7.51 22.49 -9.61
CA VAL A 98 -6.79 21.53 -10.44
C VAL A 98 -5.30 21.68 -10.12
N ASP A 99 -4.64 20.56 -9.83
CA ASP A 99 -3.19 20.50 -9.67
C ASP A 99 -2.58 20.08 -11.01
N ASP A 100 -2.50 21.03 -11.96
CA ASP A 100 -1.97 20.74 -13.29
C ASP A 100 -0.47 20.42 -13.22
N ARG A 101 -0.13 19.18 -13.59
CA ARG A 101 1.25 18.68 -13.63
C ARG A 101 1.71 18.39 -15.06
N GLY A 102 0.96 18.85 -16.06
CA GLY A 102 1.15 18.51 -17.46
C GLY A 102 0.92 17.02 -17.76
N PHE A 103 1.13 16.64 -19.01
CA PHE A 103 1.10 15.23 -19.40
C PHE A 103 2.30 14.49 -18.81
N GLN A 104 2.03 13.48 -17.97
CA GLN A 104 3.06 12.68 -17.29
C GLN A 104 3.26 11.29 -17.91
N GLY A 105 2.77 11.09 -19.14
CA GLY A 105 2.70 9.77 -19.77
C GLY A 105 1.37 9.06 -19.49
N LEU A 106 1.27 7.83 -19.98
CA LEU A 106 0.16 6.95 -19.66
C LEU A 106 0.39 6.28 -18.29
N PRO A 107 -0.67 5.88 -17.58
CA PRO A 107 -2.08 6.16 -17.88
C PRO A 107 -2.43 7.64 -17.65
N GLU A 108 -3.50 8.12 -18.29
CA GLU A 108 -3.99 9.48 -18.05
C GLU A 108 -4.42 9.65 -16.59
N ARG A 109 -3.88 10.69 -15.95
CA ARG A 109 -4.10 11.01 -14.53
C ARG A 109 -4.46 12.48 -14.40
N ALA A 110 -5.42 12.76 -13.54
CA ALA A 110 -5.79 14.11 -13.14
C ALA A 110 -5.63 14.26 -11.63
N HIS A 111 -5.02 15.37 -11.21
CA HIS A 111 -4.74 15.66 -9.81
C HIS A 111 -5.53 16.88 -9.37
N PHE A 112 -6.13 16.79 -8.18
CA PHE A 112 -6.94 17.87 -7.60
C PHE A 112 -6.57 18.11 -6.15
N LYS A 113 -6.70 19.37 -5.72
CA LYS A 113 -6.49 19.82 -4.35
C LYS A 113 -7.80 20.31 -3.75
N PHE A 114 -8.14 19.81 -2.57
CA PHE A 114 -9.24 20.29 -1.75
C PHE A 114 -8.69 20.98 -0.52
N SER A 115 -8.75 22.31 -0.51
CA SER A 115 -8.18 23.15 0.54
C SER A 115 -9.09 23.17 1.78
N TYR A 116 -8.48 23.26 2.96
CA TYR A 116 -9.16 23.47 4.23
C TYR A 116 -8.28 24.26 5.20
N HIS A 117 -8.89 24.84 6.24
CA HIS A 117 -8.14 25.49 7.32
C HIS A 117 -7.83 24.48 8.43
N SER A 118 -6.54 24.18 8.64
CA SER A 118 -6.11 23.19 9.63
C SER A 118 -6.26 23.73 11.05
N VAL A 119 -6.97 22.98 11.89
CA VAL A 119 -7.13 23.26 13.32
C VAL A 119 -5.90 22.86 14.13
N ILE A 120 -5.03 22.01 13.58
CA ILE A 120 -3.76 21.58 14.21
C ILE A 120 -2.62 22.53 13.86
N SER A 121 -2.36 22.75 12.57
CA SER A 121 -1.24 23.55 12.08
C SER A 121 -1.54 25.04 11.92
N LYS A 122 -2.81 25.46 12.06
CA LYS A 122 -3.27 26.86 11.98
C LYS A 122 -2.99 27.56 10.65
N ARG A 123 -2.81 26.79 9.59
CA ARG A 123 -2.60 27.27 8.21
C ARG A 123 -3.58 26.59 7.27
N THR A 124 -3.68 27.10 6.05
CA THR A 124 -4.36 26.40 4.96
C THR A 124 -3.56 25.17 4.57
N ASP A 125 -4.22 24.02 4.51
CA ASP A 125 -3.68 22.75 4.03
C ASP A 125 -4.64 22.16 2.99
N PHE A 126 -4.32 21.00 2.40
CA PHE A 126 -5.14 20.37 1.37
C PHE A 126 -5.08 18.85 1.39
N VAL A 127 -6.16 18.22 0.94
CA VAL A 127 -6.21 16.80 0.54
C VAL A 127 -5.99 16.70 -0.96
N LEU A 128 -5.25 15.67 -1.39
CA LEU A 128 -5.09 15.33 -2.81
C LEU A 128 -6.13 14.29 -3.22
N LEU A 129 -6.70 14.49 -4.41
CA LEU A 129 -7.47 13.50 -5.14
C LEU A 129 -6.76 13.20 -6.45
N ASP A 130 -6.36 11.95 -6.60
CA ASP A 130 -5.73 11.41 -7.80
C ASP A 130 -6.76 10.56 -8.54
N VAL A 131 -7.16 11.01 -9.73
CA VAL A 131 -8.12 10.33 -10.60
C VAL A 131 -7.36 9.69 -11.74
N LEU A 132 -7.44 8.37 -11.81
CA LEU A 132 -6.88 7.56 -12.87
C LEU A 132 -7.96 7.24 -13.91
N LEU A 133 -7.77 7.70 -15.15
CA LEU A 133 -8.71 7.41 -16.25
C LEU A 133 -8.54 5.95 -16.69
N GLU A 134 -9.23 5.05 -16.02
CA GLU A 134 -9.07 3.61 -16.22
C GLU A 134 -10.32 2.85 -15.80
N LYS A 135 -10.59 1.75 -16.50
CA LYS A 135 -11.60 0.77 -16.09
C LYS A 135 -11.15 0.05 -14.81
N ASN A 136 -12.08 -0.59 -14.11
CA ASN A 136 -11.73 -1.44 -12.99
C ASN A 136 -10.87 -2.64 -13.46
N LEU A 137 -9.62 -2.71 -13.00
CA LEU A 137 -8.72 -3.84 -13.25
C LEU A 137 -8.81 -4.94 -12.18
N TYR A 138 -9.39 -4.65 -11.01
CA TYR A 138 -9.44 -5.62 -9.92
C TYR A 138 -10.45 -6.74 -10.21
N PRO A 139 -10.06 -8.02 -10.03
CA PRO A 139 -10.93 -9.16 -10.29
C PRO A 139 -12.24 -9.13 -9.50
N ARG A 140 -12.18 -8.70 -8.25
CA ARG A 140 -13.34 -8.47 -7.40
C ARG A 140 -13.26 -7.12 -6.71
N THR A 141 -14.45 -6.61 -6.42
CA THR A 141 -14.65 -5.39 -5.63
C THR A 141 -15.78 -5.63 -4.65
N ARG A 142 -15.79 -4.88 -3.56
CA ARG A 142 -16.86 -4.91 -2.56
C ARG A 142 -17.34 -3.50 -2.26
N LYS A 143 -18.57 -3.39 -1.75
CA LYS A 143 -19.04 -2.15 -1.13
C LYS A 143 -18.56 -2.12 0.32
N GLN A 144 -17.85 -1.07 0.69
CA GLN A 144 -17.34 -0.87 2.04
C GLN A 144 -17.93 0.41 2.62
N GLN A 145 -18.43 0.34 3.85
CA GLN A 145 -18.87 1.54 4.55
C GLN A 145 -17.66 2.43 4.84
N ILE A 146 -17.82 3.74 4.62
CA ILE A 146 -16.81 4.74 4.95
C ILE A 146 -16.89 5.01 6.45
N THR A 147 -16.29 4.12 7.22
CA THR A 147 -16.18 4.21 8.68
C THR A 147 -14.78 3.80 9.10
N THR A 148 -14.23 4.51 10.07
CA THR A 148 -12.95 4.18 10.70
C THR A 148 -13.04 4.48 12.19
N PRO A 149 -12.19 3.89 13.04
CA PRO A 149 -12.16 4.16 14.48
C PRO A 149 -11.94 5.65 14.87
N PHE A 150 -11.47 6.49 13.95
CA PHE A 150 -11.17 7.90 14.20
C PHE A 150 -12.13 8.89 13.52
N ILE A 151 -13.13 8.41 12.76
CA ILE A 151 -14.24 9.24 12.26
C ILE A 151 -15.56 8.76 12.83
N GLU A 152 -16.45 9.69 13.13
CA GLU A 152 -17.88 9.40 13.28
C GLU A 152 -18.62 9.86 12.05
N THR A 153 -19.70 9.15 11.69
CA THR A 153 -20.51 9.49 10.52
C THR A 153 -21.94 9.79 10.93
N GLU A 154 -22.50 10.86 10.36
CA GLU A 154 -23.92 11.23 10.51
C GLU A 154 -24.81 10.46 9.52
N ILE A 155 -24.23 10.08 8.38
CA ILE A 155 -24.90 9.32 7.32
C ILE A 155 -23.97 8.18 6.92
N SER A 156 -24.51 6.96 6.91
CA SER A 156 -23.81 5.78 6.40
C SER A 156 -23.69 5.87 4.88
N VAL A 157 -22.46 6.02 4.40
CA VAL A 157 -22.12 6.05 2.98
C VAL A 157 -21.21 4.87 2.68
N SER A 158 -21.47 4.18 1.58
CA SER A 158 -20.63 3.07 1.11
C SER A 158 -19.94 3.44 -0.19
N VAL A 159 -18.72 2.94 -0.36
CA VAL A 159 -17.90 3.14 -1.55
C VAL A 159 -17.45 1.79 -2.12
N LYS A 160 -17.24 1.73 -3.43
CA LYS A 160 -16.70 0.56 -4.10
C LYS A 160 -15.19 0.53 -3.94
N VAL A 161 -14.66 -0.56 -3.39
CA VAL A 161 -13.22 -0.78 -3.14
C VAL A 161 -12.80 -2.15 -3.64
N PRO A 162 -11.53 -2.37 -3.98
CA PRO A 162 -11.00 -3.71 -4.23
C PRO A 162 -11.03 -4.58 -2.97
N THR A 163 -10.88 -5.89 -3.16
CA THR A 163 -10.62 -6.85 -2.08
C THR A 163 -9.22 -6.70 -1.49
N LEU A 164 -8.95 -7.33 -0.35
CA LEU A 164 -7.61 -7.33 0.25
C LEU A 164 -6.60 -8.00 -0.70
N GLU A 165 -7.02 -9.09 -1.34
CA GLU A 165 -6.27 -9.83 -2.34
C GLU A 165 -6.00 -8.99 -3.58
N GLY A 166 -7.01 -8.24 -4.05
CA GLY A 166 -6.87 -7.29 -5.15
C GLY A 166 -5.83 -6.21 -4.88
N LEU A 167 -5.85 -5.62 -3.67
CA LEU A 167 -4.85 -4.65 -3.25
C LEU A 167 -3.47 -5.28 -3.06
N LEU A 168 -3.39 -6.52 -2.56
CA LEU A 168 -2.11 -7.20 -2.39
C LEU A 168 -1.41 -7.42 -3.74
N GLY A 169 -2.16 -7.82 -4.77
CA GLY A 169 -1.63 -7.94 -6.15
C GLY A 169 -1.10 -6.60 -6.68
N ASP A 170 -1.86 -5.52 -6.50
CA ASP A 170 -1.48 -4.14 -6.90
C ASP A 170 -0.21 -3.66 -6.17
N LYS A 171 -0.15 -3.88 -4.86
CA LYS A 171 1.01 -3.49 -4.06
C LYS A 171 2.27 -4.25 -4.46
N LEU A 172 2.14 -5.54 -4.78
CA LEU A 172 3.24 -6.35 -5.29
C LEU A 172 3.76 -5.83 -6.64
N THR A 173 2.89 -5.45 -7.59
CA THR A 173 3.34 -4.85 -8.87
C THR A 173 4.05 -3.51 -8.63
N ALA A 174 3.59 -2.72 -7.66
CA ALA A 174 4.23 -1.46 -7.29
C ALA A 174 5.58 -1.65 -6.56
N PHE A 175 5.84 -2.83 -5.98
CA PHE A 175 7.10 -3.19 -5.30
C PHE A 175 8.04 -3.98 -6.23
N ALA A 176 8.28 -3.42 -7.42
CA ALA A 176 9.19 -3.93 -8.44
C ALA A 176 9.99 -2.76 -9.05
N PRO A 177 11.01 -2.22 -8.34
CA PRO A 177 11.64 -0.93 -8.62
C PRO A 177 12.55 -0.86 -9.85
N ASN A 178 12.92 -1.99 -10.46
CA ASN A 178 13.71 -2.03 -11.70
C ASN A 178 12.86 -2.29 -12.94
N THR A 179 11.55 -2.51 -12.77
CA THR A 179 10.61 -2.81 -13.85
C THR A 179 9.45 -1.81 -13.88
N ILE A 180 8.24 -2.23 -13.51
CA ILE A 180 7.01 -1.40 -13.62
C ILE A 180 6.64 -0.68 -12.31
N GLY A 181 7.30 -1.01 -11.20
CA GLY A 181 6.97 -0.50 -9.88
C GLY A 181 7.56 0.88 -9.59
N VAL A 182 7.50 1.28 -8.31
CA VAL A 182 8.08 2.55 -7.85
C VAL A 182 9.61 2.49 -8.00
N PRO A 183 10.23 3.32 -8.87
CA PRO A 183 11.64 3.15 -9.19
C PRO A 183 12.55 3.57 -8.03
N TYR A 184 13.73 2.94 -7.96
CA TYR A 184 14.78 3.34 -7.04
C TYR A 184 15.22 4.79 -7.28
N SER A 185 14.87 5.65 -6.33
CA SER A 185 15.26 7.06 -6.35
C SER A 185 15.21 7.63 -4.93
N GLU A 186 16.06 8.61 -4.64
CA GLU A 186 16.20 9.25 -3.32
C GLU A 186 14.90 9.94 -2.87
N ASN A 187 14.10 10.44 -3.82
CA ASN A 187 12.79 11.04 -3.56
C ASN A 187 11.64 10.01 -3.46
N LYS A 188 11.89 8.74 -3.80
CA LYS A 188 10.87 7.67 -3.82
C LYS A 188 11.15 6.54 -2.83
N SER A 189 12.25 6.58 -2.07
CA SER A 189 12.62 5.57 -1.07
C SER A 189 11.48 5.25 -0.09
N MET A 190 10.83 6.28 0.46
CA MET A 190 9.68 6.11 1.36
C MET A 190 8.47 5.52 0.62
N GLN A 191 8.25 5.84 -0.66
CA GLN A 191 7.15 5.28 -1.44
C GLN A 191 7.34 3.78 -1.68
N ILE A 192 8.55 3.32 -1.96
CA ILE A 192 8.90 1.89 -2.06
C ILE A 192 8.57 1.18 -0.74
N ILE A 193 9.02 1.75 0.39
CA ILE A 193 8.80 1.13 1.71
C ILE A 193 7.34 1.20 2.16
N LYS A 194 6.56 2.19 1.72
CA LYS A 194 5.09 2.19 1.91
C LYS A 194 4.44 1.00 1.21
N GLN A 195 4.87 0.63 -0.01
CA GLN A 195 4.35 -0.57 -0.68
C GLN A 195 4.73 -1.83 0.11
N LEU A 196 5.99 -1.94 0.54
CA LEU A 196 6.46 -3.06 1.33
C LEU A 196 5.69 -3.24 2.64
N PHE A 197 5.46 -2.14 3.37
CA PHE A 197 4.68 -2.14 4.59
C PHE A 197 3.26 -2.66 4.35
N ASP A 198 2.59 -2.14 3.31
CA ASP A 198 1.23 -2.59 2.96
C ASP A 198 1.19 -4.07 2.58
N ILE A 199 2.19 -4.55 1.83
CA ILE A 199 2.32 -5.99 1.50
C ILE A 199 2.45 -6.82 2.78
N GLY A 200 3.30 -6.40 3.72
CA GLY A 200 3.47 -7.07 5.01
C GLY A 200 2.16 -7.17 5.78
N GLU A 201 1.42 -6.08 5.90
CA GLU A 201 0.11 -6.08 6.59
C GLU A 201 -0.95 -6.92 5.87
N LEU A 202 -0.97 -6.86 4.54
CA LEU A 202 -1.92 -7.63 3.73
C LEU A 202 -1.61 -9.14 3.74
N PHE A 203 -0.34 -9.53 3.75
CA PHE A 203 0.08 -10.93 3.81
C PHE A 203 -0.48 -11.65 5.05
N LEU A 204 -0.63 -10.93 6.16
CA LEU A 204 -1.17 -11.46 7.42
C LEU A 204 -2.68 -11.74 7.38
N VAL A 205 -3.41 -11.19 6.41
CA VAL A 205 -4.89 -11.26 6.38
C VAL A 205 -5.49 -11.74 5.05
N ALA A 206 -4.76 -11.65 3.95
CA ALA A 206 -5.20 -12.12 2.64
C ALA A 206 -5.17 -13.64 2.59
N GLU A 207 -6.21 -14.28 2.06
CA GLU A 207 -6.31 -15.74 2.04
C GLU A 207 -6.17 -16.30 0.63
N ASP A 208 -6.89 -15.77 -0.35
CA ASP A 208 -6.99 -16.35 -1.71
C ASP A 208 -5.81 -15.94 -2.62
N LEU A 209 -4.81 -16.82 -2.74
CA LEU A 209 -3.63 -16.58 -3.59
C LEU A 209 -4.00 -16.49 -5.08
N ASN A 210 -5.04 -17.20 -5.52
CA ASN A 210 -5.48 -17.18 -6.91
C ASN A 210 -6.07 -15.82 -7.28
N GLU A 211 -6.80 -15.17 -6.38
CA GLU A 211 -7.24 -13.79 -6.60
C GLU A 211 -6.07 -12.81 -6.64
N VAL A 212 -5.08 -12.94 -5.73
CA VAL A 212 -3.87 -12.11 -5.75
C VAL A 212 -3.15 -12.25 -7.10
N ARG A 213 -3.01 -13.48 -7.61
CA ARG A 213 -2.41 -13.75 -8.93
C ARG A 213 -3.19 -13.08 -10.06
N LYS A 214 -4.53 -13.19 -10.07
CA LYS A 214 -5.37 -12.55 -11.09
C LYS A 214 -5.24 -11.02 -11.05
N ALA A 215 -5.22 -10.44 -9.86
CA ALA A 215 -5.05 -9.00 -9.68
C ALA A 215 -3.66 -8.54 -10.13
N TYR A 216 -2.60 -9.27 -9.73
CA TYR A 216 -1.24 -9.00 -10.16
C TYR A 216 -1.12 -9.01 -11.70
N ASN A 217 -1.64 -10.06 -12.36
CA ASN A 217 -1.59 -10.18 -13.82
C ASN A 217 -2.30 -9.02 -14.52
N ALA A 218 -3.53 -8.70 -14.11
CA ALA A 218 -4.30 -7.63 -14.74
C ALA A 218 -3.64 -6.25 -14.58
N ILE A 219 -3.04 -5.98 -13.42
CA ILE A 219 -2.35 -4.71 -13.15
C ILE A 219 -1.00 -4.67 -13.86
N PHE A 220 -0.26 -5.78 -13.87
CA PHE A 220 0.98 -5.92 -14.64
C PHE A 220 0.74 -5.63 -16.13
N GLU A 221 -0.30 -6.22 -16.74
CA GLU A 221 -0.61 -6.00 -18.16
C GLU A 221 -0.87 -4.51 -18.45
N ALA A 222 -1.64 -3.84 -17.59
CA ALA A 222 -1.92 -2.42 -17.75
C ALA A 222 -0.65 -1.56 -17.57
N GLU A 223 0.06 -1.71 -16.45
CA GLU A 223 1.26 -0.93 -16.14
C GLU A 223 2.37 -1.17 -17.17
N ASN A 224 2.61 -2.41 -17.56
CA ASN A 224 3.59 -2.72 -18.61
C ASN A 224 3.18 -2.14 -19.96
N GLY A 225 1.89 -2.14 -20.28
CA GLY A 225 1.33 -1.47 -21.46
C GLY A 225 1.66 0.02 -21.48
N TYR A 226 1.50 0.71 -20.35
CA TYR A 226 1.87 2.13 -20.19
C TYR A 226 3.38 2.37 -20.35
N HIS A 227 4.21 1.38 -20.02
CA HIS A 227 5.66 1.43 -20.18
C HIS A 227 6.15 0.95 -21.56
N GLY A 228 5.24 0.66 -22.50
CA GLY A 228 5.58 0.22 -23.85
C GLY A 228 5.91 -1.27 -23.97
N ASN A 229 5.34 -2.11 -23.10
CA ASN A 229 5.48 -3.57 -23.06
C ASN A 229 6.94 -4.04 -22.99
N LYS A 230 7.74 -3.39 -22.14
CA LYS A 230 9.19 -3.64 -22.03
C LYS A 230 9.55 -4.91 -21.27
N PHE A 231 8.66 -5.37 -20.39
CA PHE A 231 8.96 -6.43 -19.45
C PHE A 231 8.05 -7.63 -19.62
N GLU A 232 8.56 -8.79 -19.28
CA GLU A 232 7.76 -10.00 -19.06
C GLU A 232 7.34 -10.11 -17.60
N ILE A 233 6.21 -10.76 -17.33
CA ILE A 233 5.68 -10.92 -15.97
C ILE A 233 6.70 -11.58 -15.02
N ASN A 234 7.45 -12.55 -15.52
CA ASN A 234 8.47 -13.26 -14.76
C ASN A 234 9.66 -12.36 -14.41
N GLN A 235 9.96 -11.34 -15.24
CA GLN A 235 11.02 -10.36 -14.93
C GLN A 235 10.57 -9.45 -13.80
N THR A 236 9.33 -8.96 -13.81
CA THR A 236 8.77 -8.13 -12.73
C THR A 236 8.64 -8.89 -11.42
N LEU A 237 8.17 -10.15 -11.43
CA LEU A 237 8.14 -10.99 -10.24
C LEU A 237 9.55 -11.24 -9.70
N SER A 238 10.54 -11.44 -10.59
CA SER A 238 11.93 -11.61 -10.19
C SER A 238 12.51 -10.33 -9.59
N ASP A 239 12.14 -9.15 -10.10
CA ASP A 239 12.54 -7.85 -9.56
C ASP A 239 12.01 -7.65 -8.13
N THR A 240 10.75 -8.01 -7.86
CA THR A 240 10.22 -8.07 -6.48
C THR A 240 11.04 -9.00 -5.58
N ILE A 241 11.34 -10.22 -6.06
CA ILE A 241 12.15 -11.19 -5.30
C ILE A 241 13.56 -10.63 -4.99
N GLU A 242 14.26 -10.09 -5.99
CA GLU A 242 15.61 -9.55 -5.83
C GLU A 242 15.62 -8.32 -4.90
N THR A 243 14.62 -7.45 -5.01
CA THR A 243 14.44 -6.31 -4.11
C THR A 243 14.23 -6.77 -2.66
N SER A 244 13.40 -7.80 -2.46
CA SER A 244 13.18 -8.42 -1.16
C SER A 244 14.44 -9.09 -0.59
N ILE A 245 15.23 -9.76 -1.43
CA ILE A 245 16.52 -10.35 -1.05
C ILE A 245 17.49 -9.26 -0.59
N LYS A 246 17.64 -8.18 -1.38
CA LYS A 246 18.46 -7.02 -1.02
C LYS A 246 18.09 -6.46 0.34
N LEU A 247 16.80 -6.24 0.60
CA LEU A 247 16.33 -5.76 1.90
C LEU A 247 16.64 -6.75 3.03
N SER A 248 16.41 -8.04 2.78
CA SER A 248 16.66 -9.11 3.75
C SER A 248 18.13 -9.24 4.13
N GLY A 249 19.02 -8.97 3.16
CA GLY A 249 20.47 -9.01 3.32
C GLY A 249 21.07 -7.83 4.08
N ILE A 250 20.34 -6.73 4.26
CA ILE A 250 20.82 -5.54 4.96
C ILE A 250 21.35 -5.91 6.36
N ASN A 251 22.58 -5.48 6.67
CA ASN A 251 23.32 -5.77 7.90
C ASN A 251 23.68 -7.25 8.16
N LEU A 252 23.48 -8.16 7.20
CA LEU A 252 23.98 -9.53 7.33
C LEU A 252 25.46 -9.60 6.94
N LYS A 253 26.28 -10.24 7.79
CA LYS A 253 27.71 -10.41 7.52
C LYS A 253 27.92 -11.15 6.19
N GLY A 254 28.62 -10.53 5.25
CA GLY A 254 28.92 -11.10 3.93
C GLY A 254 27.88 -10.77 2.85
N PHE A 255 26.82 -10.02 3.17
CA PHE A 255 25.96 -9.42 2.17
C PHE A 255 26.55 -8.06 1.73
N VAL A 256 26.62 -7.82 0.43
CA VAL A 256 27.19 -6.60 -0.12
C VAL A 256 26.16 -5.47 0.00
N SER A 257 26.56 -4.38 0.67
CA SER A 257 25.78 -3.14 0.69
C SER A 257 26.05 -2.36 -0.60
N ASP A 258 24.99 -1.83 -1.20
CA ASP A 258 25.05 -0.96 -2.39
C ASP A 258 24.09 0.23 -2.25
N ARG A 259 24.07 1.12 -3.25
CA ARG A 259 23.18 2.29 -3.27
C ARG A 259 21.70 1.91 -3.10
N PHE A 260 21.26 0.76 -3.62
CA PHE A 260 19.86 0.33 -3.50
C PHE A 260 19.54 -0.10 -2.07
N THR A 261 20.45 -0.80 -1.40
CA THR A 261 20.29 -1.12 0.02
C THR A 261 20.22 0.13 0.88
N ASP A 262 20.98 1.19 0.54
CA ASP A 262 20.94 2.47 1.25
C ASP A 262 19.60 3.18 1.05
N LEU A 263 19.06 3.18 -0.17
CA LEU A 263 17.72 3.72 -0.47
C LEU A 263 16.61 2.99 0.32
N LEU A 264 16.68 1.66 0.41
CA LEU A 264 15.72 0.88 1.20
C LEU A 264 15.83 1.23 2.69
N ARG A 265 17.05 1.37 3.21
CA ARG A 265 17.32 1.78 4.60
C ARG A 265 16.74 3.17 4.91
N ASP A 266 16.96 4.11 4.00
CA ASP A 266 16.44 5.47 4.09
C ASP A 266 14.90 5.47 4.09
N GLY A 267 14.26 4.68 3.23
CA GLY A 267 12.80 4.54 3.22
C GLY A 267 12.24 3.97 4.54
N ILE A 268 12.91 2.99 5.15
CA ILE A 268 12.54 2.42 6.46
C ILE A 268 12.62 3.47 7.56
N SER A 269 13.63 4.35 7.53
CA SER A 269 13.70 5.49 8.45
C SER A 269 12.51 6.44 8.26
N LYS A 270 12.25 6.85 7.02
CA LYS A 270 11.26 7.88 6.66
C LYS A 270 9.81 7.48 6.96
N ILE A 271 9.45 6.21 6.78
CA ILE A 271 8.05 5.75 6.98
C ILE A 271 7.57 5.92 8.44
N THR A 272 8.48 5.97 9.41
CA THR A 272 8.16 6.12 10.85
C THR A 272 7.18 7.25 11.13
N SER A 273 7.29 8.36 10.42
CA SER A 273 6.40 9.54 10.55
C SER A 273 4.93 9.26 10.24
N HIS A 274 4.63 8.20 9.49
CA HIS A 274 3.28 7.83 9.07
C HIS A 274 2.68 6.67 9.87
N LEU A 275 3.45 6.04 10.77
CA LEU A 275 2.99 4.88 11.53
C LEU A 275 2.10 5.30 12.71
N ILE A 276 1.18 4.42 13.08
CA ILE A 276 0.26 4.59 14.21
C ILE A 276 0.54 3.50 15.21
N ASN A 277 1.10 3.88 16.37
CA ASN A 277 1.37 2.96 17.49
C ASN A 277 2.01 1.62 17.06
N THR A 278 2.92 1.68 16.09
CA THR A 278 3.61 0.53 15.50
C THR A 278 5.01 0.95 15.14
N ARG A 279 5.95 0.00 15.26
CA ARG A 279 7.33 0.18 14.83
C ARG A 279 7.55 -0.61 13.55
N PHE A 280 8.27 -0.03 12.61
CA PHE A 280 8.70 -0.70 11.39
C PHE A 280 10.18 -0.43 11.20
N ARG A 281 11.01 -1.23 11.87
CA ARG A 281 12.47 -1.15 11.78
C ARG A 281 12.96 -2.21 10.80
N LEU A 282 14.27 -2.40 10.76
CA LEU A 282 14.87 -3.30 9.80
C LEU A 282 14.35 -4.74 9.94
N ASP A 283 14.11 -5.22 11.16
CA ASP A 283 13.66 -6.61 11.36
C ASP A 283 12.21 -6.81 10.89
N GLU A 284 11.29 -5.86 11.17
CA GLU A 284 9.94 -5.91 10.61
C GLU A 284 9.94 -5.75 9.09
N ALA A 285 10.84 -4.91 8.55
CA ALA A 285 11.00 -4.78 7.11
C ALA A 285 11.50 -6.08 6.47
N LYS A 286 12.41 -6.82 7.12
CA LYS A 286 12.88 -8.14 6.68
C LYS A 286 11.74 -9.16 6.64
N ILE A 287 10.86 -9.14 7.63
CA ILE A 287 9.65 -9.98 7.64
C ILE A 287 8.76 -9.64 6.45
N ALA A 288 8.40 -8.37 6.28
CA ALA A 288 7.57 -7.92 5.16
C ALA A 288 8.21 -8.26 3.79
N ALA A 289 9.52 -8.08 3.65
CA ALA A 289 10.23 -8.36 2.40
C ALA A 289 10.27 -9.85 2.08
N SER A 290 10.53 -10.69 3.08
CA SER A 290 10.48 -12.14 2.89
C SER A 290 9.07 -12.63 2.51
N GLY A 291 8.01 -12.03 3.08
CA GLY A 291 6.62 -12.30 2.69
C GLY A 291 6.31 -11.86 1.25
N ALA A 292 6.76 -10.67 0.85
CA ALA A 292 6.65 -10.20 -0.53
C ALA A 292 7.40 -11.11 -1.53
N GLY A 293 8.61 -11.54 -1.16
CA GLY A 293 9.42 -12.46 -1.97
C GLY A 293 8.78 -13.85 -2.12
N LEU A 294 8.22 -14.38 -1.02
CA LEU A 294 7.44 -15.61 -1.03
C LEU A 294 6.22 -15.50 -1.96
N LEU A 295 5.39 -14.47 -1.81
CA LEU A 295 4.23 -14.26 -2.66
C LEU A 295 4.62 -14.19 -4.14
N ALA A 296 5.66 -13.41 -4.47
CA ALA A 296 6.15 -13.30 -5.85
C ALA A 296 6.63 -14.66 -6.40
N ALA A 297 7.31 -15.48 -5.59
CA ALA A 297 7.74 -16.81 -6.00
C ALA A 297 6.57 -17.77 -6.23
N LEU A 298 5.57 -17.76 -5.33
CA LEU A 298 4.37 -18.60 -5.46
C LEU A 298 3.52 -18.21 -6.68
N ILE A 299 3.43 -16.90 -6.97
CA ILE A 299 2.76 -16.38 -8.18
C ILE A 299 3.52 -16.84 -9.43
N LYS A 300 4.84 -16.67 -9.44
CA LYS A 300 5.74 -17.03 -10.57
C LYS A 300 5.67 -18.52 -10.92
N LYS A 301 5.54 -19.39 -9.92
CA LYS A 301 5.44 -20.84 -10.13
C LYS A 301 4.12 -21.29 -10.77
N GLY A 302 3.02 -20.55 -10.56
CA GLY A 302 1.71 -20.87 -11.11
C GLY A 302 0.91 -21.94 -10.34
N ASP A 303 1.53 -23.04 -9.89
CA ASP A 303 0.84 -24.23 -9.34
C ASP A 303 0.87 -24.33 -7.79
N SER A 304 0.87 -23.21 -7.08
CA SER A 304 1.00 -23.18 -5.61
C SER A 304 -0.35 -23.34 -4.88
N PRO A 305 -0.35 -23.88 -3.63
CA PRO A 305 -1.55 -24.05 -2.79
C PRO A 305 -2.45 -22.81 -2.73
N GLU A 306 -3.76 -23.02 -2.66
CA GLU A 306 -4.77 -21.98 -2.83
C GLU A 306 -4.77 -20.90 -1.74
N SER A 307 -4.29 -21.21 -0.53
CA SER A 307 -4.37 -20.31 0.63
C SER A 307 -3.02 -19.76 1.09
N ILE A 308 -2.92 -18.45 1.24
CA ILE A 308 -1.73 -17.75 1.75
C ILE A 308 -1.48 -18.08 3.23
N SER A 309 -2.53 -18.33 4.02
CA SER A 309 -2.40 -18.59 5.46
C SER A 309 -1.58 -19.82 5.80
N THR A 310 -1.46 -20.80 4.89
CA THR A 310 -0.66 -22.01 5.11
C THR A 310 0.84 -21.73 5.18
N PHE A 311 1.30 -20.56 4.72
CA PHE A 311 2.71 -20.19 4.73
C PHE A 311 3.10 -19.23 5.85
N ARG A 312 2.13 -18.73 6.61
CA ARG A 312 2.40 -17.78 7.71
C ARG A 312 3.15 -18.49 8.82
N PHE A 313 4.15 -17.82 9.37
CA PHE A 313 4.94 -18.36 10.46
C PHE A 313 4.13 -18.42 11.77
N GLU A 314 4.18 -19.56 12.44
CA GLU A 314 3.60 -19.72 13.77
C GLU A 314 4.67 -20.11 14.80
N ASN A 315 4.39 -19.86 16.09
CA ASN A 315 5.30 -20.21 17.19
C ASN A 315 5.71 -21.69 17.21
N LYS A 316 4.86 -22.59 16.69
CA LYS A 316 5.16 -24.03 16.58
C LYS A 316 6.29 -24.32 15.60
N ASP A 317 6.54 -23.44 14.63
CA ASP A 317 7.54 -23.63 13.58
C ASP A 317 8.96 -23.29 14.05
N LEU A 318 9.11 -22.54 15.16
CA LEU A 318 10.42 -22.26 15.78
C LEU A 318 11.25 -23.53 16.03
N LYS A 319 10.59 -24.64 16.37
CA LYS A 319 11.27 -25.93 16.62
C LYS A 319 11.85 -26.56 15.35
N LYS A 320 11.29 -26.23 14.18
CA LYS A 320 11.74 -26.75 12.87
C LYS A 320 12.90 -25.93 12.31
N ILE A 321 12.93 -24.62 12.56
CA ILE A 321 13.90 -23.66 12.00
C ILE A 321 15.36 -24.15 12.01
N PRO A 322 15.90 -24.74 13.10
CA PRO A 322 17.30 -25.19 13.13
C PRO A 322 17.64 -26.25 12.08
N SER A 323 16.67 -27.09 11.70
CA SER A 323 16.84 -28.18 10.72
C SER A 323 16.72 -27.74 9.27
N LEU A 324 16.10 -26.59 9.02
CA LEU A 324 15.84 -26.08 7.69
C LEU A 324 17.09 -25.43 7.09
N LYS A 325 17.21 -25.51 5.75
CA LYS A 325 18.27 -24.85 4.98
C LYS A 325 17.68 -24.14 3.78
N LEU A 326 18.20 -22.96 3.47
CA LEU A 326 17.85 -22.22 2.28
C LEU A 326 18.53 -22.84 1.04
N PRO A 327 17.90 -22.72 -0.14
CA PRO A 327 18.52 -23.09 -1.40
C PRO A 327 19.78 -22.26 -1.67
N LYS A 328 20.63 -22.74 -2.58
CA LYS A 328 21.97 -22.17 -2.82
C LYS A 328 21.92 -20.67 -3.16
N ARG A 329 20.97 -20.24 -4.01
CA ARG A 329 20.80 -18.81 -4.35
C ARG A 329 20.53 -17.93 -3.13
N LEU A 330 19.81 -18.44 -2.13
CA LEU A 330 19.46 -17.73 -0.90
C LEU A 330 20.48 -17.97 0.23
N GLY A 331 21.59 -18.67 -0.02
CA GLY A 331 22.57 -19.04 1.01
C GLY A 331 23.18 -17.85 1.76
N HIS A 332 23.23 -16.66 1.13
CA HIS A 332 23.69 -15.44 1.77
C HIS A 332 22.70 -14.89 2.83
N LEU A 333 21.45 -15.35 2.82
CA LEU A 333 20.42 -15.03 3.82
C LEU A 333 20.37 -16.02 4.97
N GLU A 334 21.18 -17.09 4.99
CA GLU A 334 21.16 -18.10 6.06
C GLU A 334 21.34 -17.50 7.46
N LYS A 335 22.10 -16.42 7.56
CA LYS A 335 22.34 -15.73 8.84
C LYS A 335 21.10 -15.04 9.40
N ILE A 336 20.04 -14.83 8.60
CA ILE A 336 18.77 -14.29 9.08
C ILE A 336 18.08 -15.27 10.04
N LYS A 337 18.38 -16.58 9.94
CA LYS A 337 17.80 -17.66 10.77
C LYS A 337 17.76 -17.35 12.26
N ASN A 338 18.85 -16.82 12.79
CA ASN A 338 18.98 -16.54 14.23
C ASN A 338 18.53 -15.12 14.61
N LEU A 339 18.38 -14.23 13.63
CA LEU A 339 18.02 -12.83 13.86
C LEU A 339 16.51 -12.62 13.75
N VAL A 340 15.92 -13.16 12.68
CA VAL A 340 14.51 -12.99 12.33
C VAL A 340 13.97 -14.34 11.81
N PRO A 341 13.62 -15.28 12.70
CA PRO A 341 13.20 -16.64 12.31
C PRO A 341 11.99 -16.68 11.37
N GLU A 342 11.05 -15.74 11.51
CA GLU A 342 9.91 -15.60 10.62
C GLU A 342 10.33 -15.26 9.19
N ALA A 343 11.26 -14.30 9.03
CA ALA A 343 11.78 -13.96 7.71
C ALA A 343 12.55 -15.13 7.09
N PHE A 344 13.28 -15.88 7.91
CA PHE A 344 13.93 -17.11 7.48
C PHE A 344 12.92 -18.17 6.99
N HIS A 345 11.84 -18.39 7.74
CA HIS A 345 10.79 -19.33 7.37
C HIS A 345 10.14 -18.98 6.03
N ASN A 346 9.86 -17.69 5.79
CA ASN A 346 9.30 -17.22 4.53
C ASN A 346 10.26 -17.47 3.36
N TRP A 347 11.57 -17.22 3.53
CA TRP A 347 12.56 -17.52 2.51
C TRP A 347 12.75 -19.01 2.25
N TRP A 348 12.71 -19.83 3.30
CA TRP A 348 12.70 -21.28 3.15
C TRP A 348 11.48 -21.76 2.37
N SER A 349 10.30 -21.24 2.72
CA SER A 349 9.05 -21.53 1.99
C SER A 349 9.11 -21.07 0.53
N ALA A 350 9.76 -19.93 0.26
CA ALA A 350 9.92 -19.42 -1.10
C ALA A 350 10.85 -20.32 -1.93
N GLY A 351 11.88 -20.89 -1.32
CA GLY A 351 12.72 -21.92 -1.93
C GLY A 351 11.95 -23.22 -2.20
N GLU A 352 11.35 -23.78 -1.17
CA GLU A 352 10.66 -25.08 -1.22
C GLU A 352 9.43 -25.06 -2.15
N TYR A 353 8.55 -24.10 -1.94
CA TYR A 353 7.26 -24.04 -2.63
C TYR A 353 7.29 -23.13 -3.84
N GLY A 354 8.05 -22.05 -3.81
CA GLY A 354 8.19 -21.10 -4.92
C GLY A 354 9.31 -21.44 -5.92
N GLN A 355 10.17 -22.41 -5.61
CA GLN A 355 11.28 -22.87 -6.45
C GLN A 355 12.26 -21.74 -6.81
N ILE A 356 12.64 -20.93 -5.83
CA ILE A 356 13.78 -20.02 -5.95
C ILE A 356 15.07 -20.84 -5.83
N ASP A 357 15.59 -21.31 -6.96
CA ASP A 357 16.87 -22.03 -7.04
C ASP A 357 18.09 -21.13 -7.20
#